data_AF-A0A2V5SVL8-F1
#
_entry.id   AF-A0A2V5SVL8-F1
#
_cell.length_a   1.000
_cell.length_b   1.000
_cell.length_c   1.000
_cell.angle_alpha   90.00
_cell.angle_beta   90.00
_cell.angle_gamma   90.00
#
_symmetry.space_group_name_H-M   'P 1'
#
loop_
_entity.id
_entity.type
_entity.pdbx_description
1 polymer ?
#
loop_
_entity_poly.entity_id
_entity_poly.type
_entity_poly.pdbx_seq_one_letter_code
_entity_poly.pdbx_strand_id
1 'polypeptide(L)'
;MTTKQAKEILLLYRGSIDDGDPQFREASAHAQGDPELAQWLREQTSCYNAIRSKLRELEPPTDLSETIIRHRPIPFRRDWMQILKLAAAIIVSASITAVGFKLSERKRYSIAQGQEILVKGEVLDMTCYIAYNLSGPDHAECARVCIRNGLPVGIKSENGKVYLLTGKPGHSVNAELADYAAKIVTIKGKESIRDGFAQLQVEEIRKF
;
A
#
# COMPACT_ATOMS: atom_id res chain seq x y z
N MET A 1 29.18 8.76 23.76
CA MET A 1 28.13 8.19 24.63
C MET A 1 28.75 7.41 25.81
N THR A 2 27.96 6.77 26.69
CA THR A 2 28.51 5.85 27.72
C THR A 2 28.75 4.44 27.17
N THR A 3 29.69 3.67 27.73
CA THR A 3 29.95 2.26 27.30
C THR A 3 28.68 1.40 27.35
N LYS A 4 27.81 1.59 28.35
CA LYS A 4 26.53 0.89 28.45
C LYS A 4 25.60 1.20 27.27
N GLN A 5 25.44 2.47 26.91
CA GLN A 5 24.62 2.89 25.77
C GLN A 5 25.18 2.40 24.45
N ALA A 6 26.51 2.44 24.28
CA ALA A 6 27.18 1.90 23.10
C ALA A 6 26.89 0.40 22.95
N LYS A 7 26.98 -0.34 24.06
CA LYS A 7 26.66 -1.77 24.11
C LYS A 7 25.19 -2.05 23.74
N GLU A 8 24.24 -1.27 24.26
CA GLU A 8 22.82 -1.40 23.94
C GLU A 8 22.51 -1.15 22.45
N ILE A 9 23.17 -0.16 21.84
CA ILE A 9 23.05 0.10 20.39
C ILE A 9 23.67 -1.07 19.62
N LEU A 10 24.88 -1.48 19.97
CA LEU A 10 25.62 -2.55 19.28
C LEU A 10 24.99 -3.94 19.43
N LEU A 11 24.13 -4.17 20.44
CA LEU A 11 23.31 -5.39 20.53
C LEU A 11 22.41 -5.58 19.30
N LEU A 12 22.00 -4.49 18.65
CA LEU A 12 21.12 -4.50 17.49
C LEU A 12 21.88 -4.43 16.16
N TYR A 13 23.21 -4.39 16.19
CA TYR A 13 24.03 -4.21 14.99
C TYR A 13 24.03 -5.47 14.11
N ARG A 14 23.64 -5.32 12.84
CA ARG A 14 23.45 -6.43 11.89
C ARG A 14 24.60 -6.61 10.90
N GLY A 15 25.72 -5.92 11.14
CA GLY A 15 26.88 -5.87 10.26
C GLY A 15 26.77 -4.72 9.25
N SER A 16 27.32 -4.93 8.05
CA SER A 16 27.53 -3.85 7.07
C SER A 16 26.29 -3.10 6.59
N ILE A 17 25.09 -3.67 6.79
CA ILE A 17 23.82 -3.01 6.48
C ILE A 17 23.62 -1.76 7.36
N ASP A 18 24.14 -1.78 8.58
CA ASP A 18 23.96 -0.70 9.57
C ASP A 18 25.13 0.30 9.58
N ASP A 19 26.17 0.10 8.76
CA ASP A 19 27.36 0.98 8.73
C ASP A 19 27.05 2.40 8.25
N GLY A 20 25.96 2.57 7.49
CA GLY A 20 25.49 3.89 7.04
C GLY A 20 24.78 4.70 8.13
N ASP A 21 24.38 4.07 9.24
CA ASP A 21 23.62 4.72 10.30
C ASP A 21 24.55 5.46 11.28
N PRO A 22 24.33 6.76 11.53
CA PRO A 22 25.16 7.55 12.44
C PRO A 22 25.27 7.00 13.86
N GLN A 23 24.20 6.38 14.41
CA GLN A 23 24.20 5.85 15.77
C GLN A 23 25.10 4.63 15.90
N PHE A 24 25.04 3.72 14.93
CA PHE A 24 25.91 2.54 14.89
C PHE A 24 27.36 2.92 14.62
N ARG A 25 27.62 3.95 13.80
CA ARG A 25 28.95 4.50 13.60
C ARG A 25 29.55 5.08 14.87
N GLU A 26 28.79 5.91 15.60
CA GLU A 26 29.24 6.48 16.87
C GLU A 26 29.50 5.39 17.91
N ALA A 27 28.61 4.40 18.01
CA ALA A 27 28.74 3.28 18.95
C ALA A 27 29.95 2.39 18.64
N SER A 28 30.20 2.14 17.36
CA SER A 28 31.38 1.39 16.90
C SER A 28 32.68 2.15 17.16
N ALA A 29 32.71 3.47 16.94
CA ALA A 29 33.87 4.30 17.26
C ALA A 29 34.16 4.33 18.76
N HIS A 30 33.11 4.38 19.60
CA HIS A 30 33.25 4.27 21.06
C HIS A 30 33.80 2.90 21.46
N ALA A 31 33.32 1.81 20.87
CA ALA A 31 33.84 0.47 21.11
C ALA A 31 35.31 0.33 20.71
N GLN A 32 35.77 0.97 19.64
CA GLN A 32 37.20 0.95 19.26
C GLN A 32 38.12 1.55 20.32
N GLY A 33 37.63 2.53 21.10
CA GLY A 33 38.37 3.15 22.21
C GLY A 33 38.31 2.38 23.53
N ASP A 34 37.49 1.33 23.62
CA ASP A 34 37.25 0.54 24.84
C ASP A 34 37.57 -0.95 24.55
N PRO A 35 38.73 -1.48 25.00
CA PRO A 35 39.17 -2.83 24.67
C PRO A 35 38.20 -3.94 25.08
N GLU A 36 37.52 -3.77 26.22
CA GLU A 36 36.57 -4.75 26.74
C GLU A 36 35.30 -4.76 25.87
N LEU A 37 34.78 -3.59 25.53
CA LEU A 37 33.62 -3.47 24.64
C LEU A 37 33.95 -3.95 23.22
N ALA A 38 35.15 -3.65 22.71
CA ALA A 38 35.61 -4.14 21.41
C ALA A 38 35.69 -5.66 21.36
N GLN A 39 36.22 -6.29 22.42
CA GLN A 39 36.27 -7.75 22.52
C GLN A 39 34.88 -8.36 22.54
N TRP A 40 34.00 -7.83 23.38
CA TRP A 40 32.61 -8.26 23.45
C TRP A 40 31.90 -8.16 22.09
N LEU A 41 32.10 -7.06 21.35
CA LEU A 41 31.50 -6.87 20.03
C LEU A 41 31.99 -7.92 19.02
N ARG A 42 33.28 -8.27 19.06
CA ARG A 42 33.85 -9.34 18.20
C ARG A 42 33.24 -10.69 18.52
N GLU A 43 33.12 -11.03 19.79
CA GLU A 43 32.51 -12.29 20.25
C GLU A 43 31.04 -12.40 19.83
N GLN A 44 30.26 -11.34 20.04
CA GLN A 44 28.87 -11.26 19.60
C GLN A 44 28.75 -11.41 18.08
N THR A 45 29.55 -10.67 17.33
CA THR A 45 29.52 -10.71 15.86
C THR A 45 29.86 -12.10 15.33
N SER A 46 30.83 -12.78 15.95
CA SER A 46 31.19 -14.17 15.64
C SER A 46 30.00 -15.12 15.85
N CYS A 47 29.32 -15.02 16.99
CA CYS A 47 28.13 -15.83 17.29
C CYS A 47 27.00 -15.60 16.26
N TYR A 48 26.66 -14.33 15.98
CA TYR A 48 25.61 -14.02 15.00
C TYR A 48 25.98 -14.48 13.58
N ASN A 49 27.24 -14.35 13.18
CA ASN A 49 27.69 -14.82 11.88
C ASN A 49 27.57 -16.35 11.75
N ALA A 50 27.88 -17.10 12.81
CA ALA A 50 27.69 -18.54 12.83
C ALA A 50 26.21 -18.93 12.67
N ILE A 51 25.30 -18.28 13.43
CA ILE A 51 23.86 -18.50 13.31
C ILE A 51 23.37 -18.16 11.90
N ARG A 52 23.75 -17.00 11.36
CA ARG A 52 23.35 -16.55 10.02
C ARG A 52 23.87 -17.48 8.93
N SER A 53 25.09 -18.02 9.08
CA SER A 53 25.63 -19.02 8.16
C SER A 53 24.74 -20.26 8.13
N LYS A 54 24.36 -20.80 9.30
CA LYS A 54 23.47 -21.96 9.39
C LYS A 54 22.07 -21.71 8.85
N LEU A 55 21.51 -20.52 9.08
CA LEU A 55 20.21 -20.16 8.52
C LEU A 55 20.25 -20.03 6.99
N ARG A 56 21.36 -19.57 6.41
CA ARG A 56 21.53 -19.47 4.95
C ARG A 56 21.69 -20.82 4.25
N GLU A 57 22.11 -21.85 4.97
CA GLU A 57 22.17 -23.22 4.46
C GLU A 57 20.76 -23.84 4.28
N LEU A 58 19.72 -23.26 4.87
CA LEU A 58 18.34 -23.73 4.75
C LEU A 58 17.66 -23.11 3.53
N GLU A 59 17.18 -23.96 2.61
CA GLU A 59 16.32 -23.50 1.53
C GLU A 59 14.96 -23.07 2.08
N PRO A 60 14.53 -21.82 1.84
CA PRO A 60 13.19 -21.39 2.23
C PRO A 60 12.13 -22.17 1.43
N PRO A 61 11.04 -22.64 2.07
CA PRO A 61 9.90 -23.20 1.35
C PRO A 61 9.36 -22.23 0.31
N THR A 62 8.97 -22.72 -0.86
CA THR A 62 8.50 -21.89 -1.99
C THR A 62 7.20 -21.15 -1.69
N ASP A 63 6.43 -21.61 -0.71
CA ASP A 63 5.15 -21.04 -0.25
C ASP A 63 5.29 -20.14 0.99
N LEU A 64 6.52 -19.91 1.48
CA LEU A 64 6.77 -19.18 2.72
C LEU A 64 6.26 -17.74 2.68
N SER A 65 6.44 -17.04 1.56
CA SER A 65 5.98 -15.65 1.39
C SER A 65 4.46 -15.55 1.48
N GLU A 66 3.76 -16.42 0.77
CA GLU A 66 2.29 -16.46 0.79
C GLU A 66 1.76 -16.80 2.18
N THR A 67 2.40 -17.75 2.85
CA THR A 67 2.08 -18.15 4.22
C THR A 67 2.26 -16.99 5.21
N ILE A 68 3.35 -16.22 5.10
CA ILE A 68 3.60 -15.05 5.97
C ILE A 68 2.55 -13.97 5.74
N ILE A 69 2.27 -13.62 4.48
CA ILE A 69 1.28 -12.58 4.12
C ILE A 69 -0.10 -12.95 4.66
N ARG A 70 -0.47 -14.23 4.58
CA ARG A 70 -1.76 -14.72 5.05
C ARG A 70 -1.91 -14.69 6.57
N HIS A 71 -0.83 -14.90 7.32
CA HIS A 71 -0.88 -15.06 8.78
C HIS A 71 -0.36 -13.85 9.58
N ARG A 72 0.30 -12.87 8.94
CA ARG A 72 0.73 -11.61 9.57
C ARG A 72 0.33 -10.40 8.73
N PRO A 73 -0.91 -9.89 8.88
CA PRO A 73 -1.26 -8.62 8.27
C PRO A 73 -0.33 -7.51 8.81
N ILE A 74 0.22 -6.69 7.91
CA ILE A 74 1.09 -5.56 8.26
C ILE A 74 0.22 -4.48 8.93
N PRO A 75 0.41 -4.15 10.22
CA PRO A 75 -0.32 -3.06 10.83
C PRO A 75 0.32 -1.73 10.43
N PHE A 76 -0.36 -0.94 9.60
CA PHE A 76 0.03 0.46 9.37
C PHE A 76 -0.28 1.28 10.63
N ARG A 77 0.77 1.70 11.36
CA ARG A 77 0.63 2.61 12.50
C ARG A 77 0.33 4.01 12.00
N ARG A 78 -0.94 4.39 12.05
CA ARG A 78 -1.42 5.72 11.67
C ARG A 78 -0.85 6.78 12.61
N ASP A 79 -0.02 7.68 12.09
CA ASP A 79 0.63 8.75 12.86
C ASP A 79 -0.42 9.80 13.30
N TRP A 80 -0.91 9.65 14.52
CA TRP A 80 -1.89 10.54 15.14
C TRP A 80 -1.41 11.99 15.22
N MET A 81 -0.09 12.24 15.18
CA MET A 81 0.48 13.58 15.18
C MET A 81 0.17 14.33 13.87
N GLN A 82 0.16 13.63 12.74
CA GLN A 82 -0.21 14.21 11.44
C GLN A 82 -1.70 14.50 11.37
N ILE A 83 -2.53 13.67 12.00
CA ILE A 83 -3.98 13.92 12.14
C ILE A 83 -4.24 15.17 12.98
N LEU A 84 -3.52 15.35 14.09
CA LEU A 84 -3.65 16.55 14.93
C LEU A 84 -3.18 17.83 14.22
N LYS A 85 -2.08 17.76 13.46
CA LYS A 85 -1.59 18.89 12.63
C LYS A 85 -2.59 19.27 11.54
N LEU A 86 -3.15 18.27 10.84
CA LEU A 86 -4.21 18.49 9.85
C LEU A 86 -5.47 19.06 10.50
N ALA A 87 -5.89 18.57 11.68
CA ALA A 87 -7.04 19.08 12.40
C ALA A 87 -6.85 20.56 12.79
N ALA A 88 -5.67 20.95 13.28
CA ALA A 88 -5.38 22.35 13.61
C ALA A 88 -5.42 23.26 12.35
N ALA A 89 -4.83 22.81 11.23
CA ALA A 89 -4.88 23.55 9.96
C ALA A 89 -6.31 23.64 9.39
N ILE A 90 -7.13 22.60 9.59
CA ILE A 90 -8.55 22.59 9.23
C ILE A 90 -9.35 23.55 10.10
N ILE A 91 -9.06 23.65 11.40
CA ILE A 91 -9.76 24.61 12.29
C ILE A 91 -9.46 26.05 11.86
N VAL A 92 -8.20 26.38 11.58
CA VAL A 92 -7.80 27.73 11.14
C VAL A 92 -8.43 28.09 9.78
N SER A 93 -8.46 27.15 8.84
CA SER A 93 -9.12 27.36 7.53
C SER A 93 -10.65 27.35 7.62
N ALA A 94 -11.24 26.57 8.53
CA ALA A 94 -12.68 26.56 8.79
C ALA A 94 -13.17 27.85 9.45
N SER A 95 -12.36 28.51 10.28
CA SER A 95 -12.71 29.84 10.82
C SER A 95 -12.79 30.91 9.73
N ILE A 96 -11.89 30.86 8.75
CA ILE A 96 -11.89 31.76 7.58
C ILE A 96 -13.05 31.43 6.63
N THR A 97 -13.36 30.14 6.49
CA THR A 97 -14.44 29.67 5.62
C THR A 97 -15.82 29.88 6.25
N ALA A 98 -16.01 29.71 7.57
CA ALA A 98 -17.31 29.84 8.24
C ALA A 98 -17.94 31.22 8.10
N VAL A 99 -17.13 32.28 8.00
CA VAL A 99 -17.60 33.65 7.70
C VAL A 99 -18.12 33.75 6.26
N GLY A 100 -17.51 33.05 5.29
CA GLY A 100 -17.98 32.96 3.91
C GLY A 100 -19.07 31.88 3.67
N PHE A 101 -19.19 30.89 4.55
CA PHE A 101 -20.00 29.67 4.35
C PHE A 101 -21.37 29.72 5.02
N LYS A 102 -21.69 30.78 5.79
CA LYS A 102 -23.07 31.08 6.23
C LYS A 102 -24.05 31.20 5.05
N LEU A 103 -23.55 31.31 3.81
CA LEU A 103 -24.30 31.39 2.55
C LEU A 103 -24.35 30.09 1.72
N SER A 104 -23.69 29.02 2.15
CA SER A 104 -23.53 27.81 1.32
C SER A 104 -23.72 26.53 2.14
N GLU A 105 -24.88 26.37 2.78
CA GLU A 105 -25.30 25.05 3.22
C GLU A 105 -25.46 24.11 2.02
N ARG A 106 -24.54 23.16 1.80
CA ARG A 106 -24.88 21.85 1.18
C ARG A 106 -23.90 20.74 1.57
N LYS A 107 -24.47 19.73 2.25
CA LYS A 107 -24.11 18.29 2.33
C LYS A 107 -22.75 17.88 2.93
N ARG A 108 -22.80 17.49 4.21
CA ARG A 108 -21.88 16.52 4.83
C ARG A 108 -22.32 15.09 4.45
N TYR A 109 -21.46 14.30 3.82
CA TYR A 109 -21.70 12.87 3.53
C TYR A 109 -21.02 11.97 4.58
N SER A 110 -21.71 10.90 4.97
CA SER A 110 -21.29 9.93 6.00
C SER A 110 -20.27 8.93 5.42
N ILE A 111 -19.20 8.67 6.18
CA ILE A 111 -18.09 7.76 5.85
C ILE A 111 -18.49 6.27 5.96
N ALA A 112 -19.70 5.96 6.44
CA ALA A 112 -20.10 4.58 6.76
C ALA A 112 -20.58 3.75 5.56
N GLN A 113 -20.90 4.37 4.42
CA GLN A 113 -21.26 3.68 3.18
C GLN A 113 -20.63 4.45 2.03
N GLY A 114 -19.73 3.80 1.29
CA GLY A 114 -18.99 4.41 0.18
C GLY A 114 -19.90 5.25 -0.72
N GLN A 115 -19.39 6.40 -1.18
CA GLN A 115 -20.19 7.35 -1.95
C GLN A 115 -20.65 6.69 -3.25
N GLU A 116 -21.95 6.71 -3.50
CA GLU A 116 -22.50 6.26 -4.78
C GLU A 116 -22.08 7.25 -5.87
N ILE A 117 -21.40 6.75 -6.90
CA ILE A 117 -20.90 7.55 -8.02
C ILE A 117 -21.19 6.85 -9.36
N LEU A 118 -21.15 7.63 -10.44
CA LEU A 118 -21.20 7.17 -11.82
C LEU A 118 -19.83 7.40 -12.44
N VAL A 119 -19.23 6.34 -12.96
CA VAL A 119 -17.91 6.36 -13.58
C VAL A 119 -18.06 5.97 -15.03
N LYS A 120 -17.87 6.95 -15.93
CA LYS A 120 -17.77 6.70 -17.38
C LYS A 120 -16.31 6.55 -17.75
N GLY A 121 -15.98 5.48 -18.47
CA GLY A 121 -14.59 5.15 -18.75
C GLY A 121 -14.40 3.82 -19.48
N GLU A 122 -13.13 3.52 -19.73
CA GLU A 122 -12.70 2.30 -20.41
C GLU A 122 -12.54 1.15 -19.40
N VAL A 123 -13.11 -0.03 -19.69
CA VAL A 123 -12.88 -1.24 -18.89
C VAL A 123 -11.51 -1.84 -19.21
N LEU A 124 -10.73 -2.09 -18.17
CA LEU A 124 -9.33 -2.52 -18.26
C LEU A 124 -9.11 -3.91 -17.67
N ASP A 125 -8.19 -4.66 -18.28
CA ASP A 125 -7.41 -5.66 -17.55
C ASP A 125 -6.35 -4.91 -16.73
N MET A 126 -6.48 -4.94 -15.41
CA MET A 126 -5.57 -4.19 -14.52
C MET A 126 -4.16 -4.75 -14.51
N THR A 127 -3.97 -6.05 -14.78
CA THR A 127 -2.65 -6.68 -14.82
C THR A 127 -1.85 -6.12 -15.98
N CYS A 128 -2.44 -6.13 -17.18
CA CYS A 128 -1.80 -5.64 -18.40
C CYS A 128 -1.67 -4.11 -18.40
N TYR A 129 -2.69 -3.39 -17.91
CA TYR A 129 -2.64 -1.94 -17.81
C TYR A 129 -1.53 -1.46 -16.86
N ILE A 130 -1.38 -2.06 -15.67
CA ILE A 130 -0.35 -1.63 -14.70
C ILE A 130 1.06 -2.02 -15.18
N ALA A 131 1.24 -3.25 -15.67
CA ALA A 131 2.57 -3.75 -16.03
C ALA A 131 3.10 -3.16 -17.34
N TYR A 132 2.21 -2.90 -18.31
CA TYR A 132 2.60 -2.62 -19.69
C TYR A 132 1.86 -1.43 -20.31
N ASN A 133 0.99 -0.74 -19.56
CA ASN A 133 0.17 0.36 -20.06
C ASN A 133 -0.68 -0.03 -21.29
N LEU A 134 -1.12 -1.29 -21.35
CA LEU A 134 -1.98 -1.78 -22.43
C LEU A 134 -3.44 -1.41 -22.17
N SER A 135 -4.09 -0.84 -23.18
CA SER A 135 -5.51 -0.52 -23.24
C SER A 135 -5.94 -0.37 -24.70
N GLY A 136 -7.23 -0.11 -24.94
CA GLY A 136 -7.79 0.19 -26.26
C GLY A 136 -8.17 -1.03 -27.09
N PRO A 137 -8.76 -0.80 -28.29
CA PRO A 137 -9.34 -1.85 -29.12
C PRO A 137 -8.38 -2.99 -29.48
N ASP A 138 -7.10 -2.69 -29.69
CA ASP A 138 -6.08 -3.69 -30.04
C ASP A 138 -5.83 -4.69 -28.91
N HIS A 139 -6.12 -4.31 -27.66
CA HIS A 139 -5.97 -5.16 -26.49
C HIS A 139 -7.31 -5.78 -26.02
N ALA A 140 -8.42 -5.49 -26.68
CA ALA A 140 -9.77 -5.86 -26.23
C ALA A 140 -9.95 -7.37 -26.02
N GLU A 141 -9.50 -8.19 -26.99
CA GLU A 141 -9.69 -9.64 -26.95
C GLU A 141 -8.82 -10.31 -25.89
N CYS A 142 -7.57 -9.85 -25.76
CA CYS A 142 -6.65 -10.33 -24.73
C CYS A 142 -7.19 -9.99 -23.32
N ALA A 143 -7.57 -8.73 -23.11
CA ALA A 143 -8.17 -8.28 -21.86
C ALA A 143 -9.46 -9.05 -21.54
N ARG A 144 -10.33 -9.30 -22.54
CA ARG A 144 -11.55 -10.09 -22.38
C ARG A 144 -11.25 -11.49 -21.83
N VAL A 145 -10.29 -12.21 -22.44
CA VAL A 145 -9.91 -13.55 -22.02
C VAL A 145 -9.35 -13.56 -20.61
N CYS A 146 -8.42 -12.65 -20.30
CA CYS A 146 -7.81 -12.54 -18.98
C CYS A 146 -8.82 -12.19 -17.87
N ILE A 147 -9.72 -11.24 -18.14
CA ILE A 147 -10.79 -10.88 -17.21
C ILE A 147 -11.70 -12.09 -16.97
N ARG A 148 -12.11 -12.84 -18.01
CA ARG A 148 -12.92 -14.07 -17.84
C ARG A 148 -12.21 -15.13 -16.99
N ASN A 149 -10.88 -15.22 -17.09
CA ASN A 149 -10.06 -16.13 -16.29
C ASN A 149 -9.81 -15.63 -14.86
N GLY A 150 -10.40 -14.51 -14.46
CA GLY A 150 -10.37 -14.01 -13.08
C GLY A 150 -9.31 -12.96 -12.79
N LEU A 151 -8.58 -12.46 -13.80
CA LEU A 151 -7.66 -11.34 -13.58
C LEU A 151 -8.42 -10.07 -13.16
N PRO A 152 -7.81 -9.19 -12.34
CA PRO A 152 -8.52 -8.04 -11.81
C PRO A 152 -8.99 -7.10 -12.94
N VAL A 153 -10.27 -6.76 -12.91
CA VAL A 153 -10.89 -5.83 -13.87
C VAL A 153 -11.01 -4.44 -13.25
N GLY A 154 -10.78 -3.41 -14.05
CA GLY A 154 -10.88 -2.02 -13.62
C GLY A 154 -11.62 -1.15 -14.62
N ILE A 155 -11.78 0.12 -14.26
CA ILE A 155 -12.23 1.17 -15.19
C ILE A 155 -11.34 2.39 -15.05
N LYS A 156 -10.88 2.94 -16.18
CA LYS A 156 -10.21 4.24 -16.25
C LYS A 156 -11.20 5.28 -16.70
N SER A 157 -11.54 6.21 -15.82
CA SER A 157 -12.47 7.29 -16.15
C SER A 157 -11.87 8.30 -17.09
N GLU A 158 -12.72 9.10 -17.73
CA GLU A 158 -12.33 10.17 -18.66
C GLU A 158 -11.36 11.19 -18.04
N ASN A 159 -11.39 11.37 -16.72
CA ASN A 159 -10.45 12.24 -15.98
C ASN A 159 -9.12 11.55 -15.61
N GLY A 160 -8.87 10.32 -16.07
CA GLY A 160 -7.64 9.57 -15.83
C GLY A 160 -7.58 8.78 -14.52
N LYS A 161 -8.55 8.91 -13.62
CA LYS A 161 -8.61 8.10 -12.39
C LYS A 161 -8.95 6.64 -12.72
N VAL A 162 -8.30 5.71 -12.03
CA VAL A 162 -8.51 4.27 -12.24
C VAL A 162 -9.13 3.65 -11.00
N TYR A 163 -10.13 2.81 -11.21
CA TYR A 163 -10.86 2.11 -10.18
C TYR A 163 -10.70 0.61 -10.36
N LEU A 164 -10.39 -0.11 -9.29
CA LEU A 164 -10.58 -1.56 -9.23
C LEU A 164 -12.08 -1.84 -9.11
N LEU A 165 -12.62 -2.63 -10.03
CA LEU A 165 -14.03 -3.00 -10.03
C LEU A 165 -14.23 -4.29 -9.24
N THR A 166 -15.19 -4.27 -8.33
CA THR A 166 -15.53 -5.45 -7.52
C THR A 166 -17.04 -5.63 -7.43
N GLY A 167 -17.51 -6.86 -7.25
CA GLY A 167 -18.90 -7.11 -6.88
C GLY A 167 -19.11 -7.05 -5.36
N LYS A 168 -20.27 -7.54 -4.93
CA LYS A 168 -20.55 -7.79 -3.51
C LYS A 168 -19.63 -8.90 -2.97
N PRO A 169 -19.39 -8.99 -1.65
CA PRO A 169 -18.62 -10.08 -1.07
C PRO A 169 -19.10 -11.45 -1.57
N GLY A 170 -18.17 -12.29 -2.07
CA GLY A 170 -18.48 -13.60 -2.65
C GLY A 170 -18.97 -13.60 -4.10
N HIS A 171 -19.15 -12.43 -4.72
CA HIS A 171 -19.65 -12.31 -6.09
C HIS A 171 -18.64 -11.52 -6.95
N SER A 172 -18.00 -12.21 -7.90
CA SER A 172 -17.18 -11.56 -8.92
C SER A 172 -18.06 -10.93 -10.00
N VAL A 173 -17.59 -9.82 -10.56
CA VAL A 173 -18.20 -9.11 -11.70
C VAL A 173 -17.42 -9.35 -13.00
N ASN A 174 -16.37 -10.18 -12.96
CA ASN A 174 -15.48 -10.42 -14.10
C ASN A 174 -16.22 -10.98 -15.33
N ALA A 175 -17.10 -11.97 -15.13
CA ALA A 175 -17.82 -12.59 -16.24
C ALA A 175 -18.69 -11.56 -16.98
N GLU A 176 -19.36 -10.69 -16.23
CA GLU A 176 -20.18 -9.60 -16.78
C GLU A 176 -19.31 -8.53 -17.46
N LEU A 177 -18.20 -8.14 -16.83
CA LEU A 177 -17.34 -7.06 -17.31
C LEU A 177 -16.42 -7.45 -18.46
N ALA A 178 -16.11 -8.73 -18.63
CA ALA A 178 -15.23 -9.20 -19.69
C ALA A 178 -15.73 -8.78 -21.08
N ASP A 179 -17.04 -8.86 -21.33
CA ASP A 179 -17.64 -8.49 -22.61
C ASP A 179 -17.53 -6.99 -22.92
N TYR A 180 -17.11 -6.20 -21.94
CA TYR A 180 -16.84 -4.78 -22.05
C TYR A 180 -15.36 -4.44 -22.07
N ALA A 181 -14.45 -5.41 -22.10
CA ALA A 181 -13.02 -5.17 -22.19
C ALA A 181 -12.67 -4.17 -23.30
N ALA A 182 -11.87 -3.14 -22.95
CA ALA A 182 -11.51 -2.00 -23.79
C ALA A 182 -12.68 -1.17 -24.36
N LYS A 183 -13.91 -1.40 -23.92
CA LYS A 183 -15.08 -0.59 -24.28
C LYS A 183 -15.28 0.52 -23.27
N ILE A 184 -15.85 1.62 -23.74
CA ILE A 184 -16.34 2.70 -22.89
C ILE A 184 -17.73 2.34 -22.37
N VAL A 185 -17.88 2.29 -21.05
CA VAL A 185 -19.15 2.04 -20.36
C VAL A 185 -19.37 3.08 -19.27
N THR A 186 -20.58 3.15 -18.72
CA THR A 186 -20.84 3.90 -17.48
C THR A 186 -21.20 2.91 -16.38
N ILE A 187 -20.43 2.92 -15.30
CA ILE A 187 -20.66 2.06 -14.13
C ILE A 187 -21.18 2.90 -12.98
N LYS A 188 -22.32 2.51 -12.44
CA LYS A 188 -22.81 3.00 -11.16
C LYS A 188 -22.29 2.08 -10.07
N GLY A 189 -21.73 2.66 -9.01
CA GLY A 189 -21.22 1.88 -7.89
C GLY A 189 -20.87 2.71 -6.67
N LYS A 190 -20.49 2.02 -5.59
CA LYS A 190 -20.04 2.64 -4.35
C LYS A 190 -18.52 2.74 -4.35
N GLU A 191 -18.03 3.98 -4.30
CA GLU A 191 -16.60 4.25 -4.20
C GLU A 191 -16.12 4.00 -2.78
N SER A 192 -14.99 3.31 -2.66
CA SER A 192 -14.19 3.29 -1.45
C SER A 192 -12.75 3.61 -1.79
N ILE A 193 -12.10 4.39 -0.94
CA ILE A 193 -10.68 4.73 -1.09
C ILE A 193 -9.96 4.30 0.19
N ARG A 194 -8.90 3.50 0.03
CA ARG A 194 -8.05 3.07 1.13
C ARG A 194 -6.61 3.03 0.65
N ASP A 195 -5.73 3.72 1.37
CA ASP A 195 -4.28 3.70 1.13
C ASP A 195 -3.89 3.99 -0.34
N GLY A 196 -4.63 4.91 -0.98
CA GLY A 196 -4.40 5.30 -2.38
C GLY A 196 -5.06 4.39 -3.43
N PHE A 197 -5.62 3.25 -3.03
CA PHE A 197 -6.42 2.41 -3.91
C PHE A 197 -7.86 2.92 -3.97
N ALA A 198 -8.35 3.14 -5.19
CA ALA A 198 -9.75 3.41 -5.44
C ALA A 198 -10.44 2.13 -5.90
N GLN A 199 -11.44 1.72 -5.13
CA GLN A 199 -12.35 0.63 -5.46
C GLN A 199 -13.69 1.22 -5.86
N LEU A 200 -14.34 0.61 -6.85
CA LEU A 200 -15.73 0.84 -7.16
C LEU A 200 -16.48 -0.48 -7.07
N GLN A 201 -17.30 -0.61 -6.04
CA GLN A 201 -18.20 -1.75 -5.93
C GLN A 201 -19.36 -1.57 -6.91
N VAL A 202 -19.38 -2.40 -7.96
CA VAL A 202 -20.33 -2.33 -9.07
C VAL A 202 -21.74 -2.66 -8.59
N GLU A 203 -22.69 -1.78 -8.92
CA GLU A 203 -24.12 -1.99 -8.68
C GLU A 203 -24.91 -2.08 -9.99
N GLU A 204 -24.51 -1.32 -11.01
CA GLU A 204 -25.18 -1.28 -12.31
C GLU A 204 -24.16 -0.96 -13.42
N ILE A 205 -24.21 -1.70 -14.53
CA ILE A 205 -23.44 -1.41 -15.75
C ILE A 205 -24.41 -0.86 -16.80
N ARG A 206 -24.24 0.41 -17.16
CA ARG A 206 -25.04 1.07 -18.20
C ARG A 206 -24.35 0.99 -19.55
N LYS A 207 -25.12 0.48 -20.51
CA LYS A 207 -24.73 0.33 -21.91
C LYS A 207 -25.16 1.59 -22.68
N PHE A 208 -24.37 1.98 -23.67
CA PHE A 208 -24.78 2.92 -24.71
C PHE A 208 -25.11 2.15 -25.98
#